data_AF-U6CZ06-F1
#
_entry.id   AF-U6CZ06-F1
#
_cell.length_a   1.000
_cell.length_b   1.000
_cell.length_c   1.000
_cell.angle_alpha   90.00
_cell.angle_beta   90.00
_cell.angle_gamma   90.00
#
_symmetry.space_group_name_H-M   'P 1'
#
loop_
_entity.id
_entity.type
_entity.pdbx_description
1 polymer ?
#
loop_
_entity_poly.entity_id
_entity_poly.type
_entity_poly.pdbx_seq_one_letter_code
_entity_poly.pdbx_strand_id
1 'polypeptide(L)'
;ESCATRLCTSSQDSDYPLEKTLNSSPIKSEREALLVGIISTFLHVHPFGASIEYICSYLHRLDSKICTSDVECLMSRLQHTFRQEMTGVGASLEKRWKFCGFEGLKLT
;
A
#
# COMPACT_ATOMS: atom_id res chain seq x y z
N GLU A 1 51.57 -1.52 -21.96
CA GLU A 1 50.85 -0.33 -21.47
C GLU A 1 50.13 -0.72 -20.19
N SER A 2 50.49 -0.07 -19.09
CA SER A 2 50.02 -0.36 -17.73
C SER A 2 48.88 0.59 -17.38
N CYS A 3 47.76 0.09 -16.88
CA CYS A 3 46.80 0.92 -16.16
C CYS A 3 46.18 0.12 -15.02
N ALA A 4 46.83 0.20 -13.86
CA ALA A 4 46.17 0.05 -12.58
C ALA A 4 45.70 1.44 -12.16
N THR A 5 44.43 1.60 -11.74
CA THR A 5 44.00 2.49 -10.63
C THR A 5 42.49 2.37 -10.38
N ARG A 6 42.15 1.69 -9.27
CA ARG A 6 41.30 2.10 -8.14
C ARG A 6 39.80 2.44 -8.32
N LEU A 7 39.09 1.89 -7.32
CA LEU A 7 37.95 2.42 -6.55
C LEU A 7 36.53 1.95 -6.90
N CYS A 8 36.05 1.11 -5.98
CA CYS A 8 34.68 0.81 -5.64
C CYS A 8 33.87 2.05 -5.22
N THR A 9 32.56 1.86 -5.23
CA THR A 9 31.48 2.62 -4.57
C THR A 9 30.73 3.62 -5.43
N SER A 10 29.48 3.28 -5.72
CA SER A 10 28.39 4.24 -5.90
C SER A 10 27.12 3.64 -5.30
N SER A 11 26.99 3.80 -3.99
CA SER A 11 25.69 3.85 -3.34
C SER A 11 24.86 4.92 -4.05
N GLN A 12 23.79 4.51 -4.74
CA GLN A 12 22.66 5.40 -4.95
C GLN A 12 21.63 5.04 -3.90
N ASP A 13 21.80 5.64 -2.72
CA ASP A 13 20.68 5.99 -1.86
C ASP A 13 19.71 6.79 -2.72
N SER A 14 18.56 6.19 -3.04
CA SER A 14 17.38 6.98 -3.41
C SER A 14 16.86 7.60 -2.12
N ASP A 15 17.48 8.72 -1.78
CA ASP A 15 17.05 9.68 -0.79
C ASP A 15 15.71 10.26 -1.27
N TYR A 16 14.59 9.67 -0.81
CA TYR A 16 13.27 10.25 -1.03
C TYR A 16 13.08 11.34 0.04
N PRO A 17 12.94 12.62 -0.33
CA PRO A 17 12.80 13.68 0.67
C PRO A 17 11.50 13.49 1.46
N LEU A 18 11.61 12.99 2.68
CA LEU A 18 10.50 12.87 3.64
C LEU A 18 10.25 14.21 4.33
N GLU A 19 10.17 15.31 3.57
CA GLU A 19 10.08 16.65 4.14
C GLU A 19 9.01 17.49 3.42
N LYS A 20 7.97 17.84 4.19
CA LYS A 20 6.88 18.82 3.96
C LYS A 20 5.56 18.31 3.37
N THR A 21 4.70 17.78 4.25
CA THR A 21 3.29 18.23 4.34
C THR A 21 2.82 18.12 5.80
N LEU A 22 3.15 19.13 6.60
CA LEU A 22 2.50 19.33 7.90
C LEU A 22 1.05 19.80 7.64
N ASN A 23 0.09 19.12 8.28
CA ASN A 23 -1.29 19.54 8.58
C ASN A 23 -2.47 18.82 7.88
N SER A 24 -2.32 17.55 7.48
CA SER A 24 -3.51 16.68 7.43
C SER A 24 -3.14 15.29 7.93
N SER A 25 -3.80 14.84 8.99
CA SER A 25 -3.71 13.44 9.38
C SER A 25 -4.12 12.57 8.19
N PRO A 26 -3.35 11.51 7.86
CA PRO A 26 -3.68 10.62 6.75
C PRO A 26 -5.03 9.92 6.97
N ILE A 27 -5.54 9.92 8.20
CA ILE A 27 -6.88 9.46 8.58
C ILE A 27 -7.67 10.68 9.07
N LYS A 28 -8.84 10.94 8.47
CA LYS A 28 -9.67 12.14 8.68
C LYS A 28 -10.84 11.92 9.64
N SER A 29 -11.15 10.66 9.96
CA SER A 29 -12.29 10.32 10.83
C SER A 29 -12.09 8.97 11.52
N GLU A 30 -12.84 8.74 12.59
CA GLU A 30 -12.92 7.43 13.26
C GLU A 30 -13.39 6.34 12.30
N ARG A 31 -14.32 6.66 11.39
CA ARG A 31 -14.79 5.72 10.37
C ARG A 31 -13.65 5.25 9.46
N GLU A 32 -12.77 6.15 9.03
CA GLU A 32 -11.59 5.77 8.25
C GLU A 32 -10.64 4.90 9.06
N ALA A 33 -10.42 5.20 10.35
CA ALA A 33 -9.57 4.38 11.22
C ALA A 33 -10.10 2.93 11.34
N LEU A 34 -11.42 2.78 11.53
CA LEU A 34 -12.07 1.47 11.59
C LEU A 34 -11.94 0.71 10.27
N LEU A 35 -12.17 1.38 9.14
CA LEU A 35 -12.00 0.77 7.81
C LEU A 35 -10.56 0.31 7.58
N VAL A 36 -9.57 1.16 7.92
CA VAL A 36 -8.15 0.79 7.82
C VAL A 36 -7.86 -0.47 8.64
N GLY A 37 -8.31 -0.52 9.91
CA GLY A 37 -8.09 -1.69 10.76
C GLY A 37 -8.68 -2.97 10.17
N ILE A 38 -9.94 -2.92 9.72
CA ILE A 38 -10.63 -4.08 9.14
C ILE A 38 -9.98 -4.53 7.82
N ILE A 39 -9.64 -3.58 6.93
CA ILE A 39 -8.99 -3.88 5.65
C ILE A 39 -7.59 -4.44 5.88
N SER A 40 -6.83 -3.89 6.84
CA SER A 40 -5.53 -4.43 7.24
C SER A 40 -5.64 -5.87 7.72
N THR A 41 -6.57 -6.19 8.63
CA THR A 41 -6.80 -7.56 9.09
C THR A 41 -7.20 -8.50 7.95
N PHE A 42 -8.10 -8.06 7.07
CA PHE A 42 -8.52 -8.82 5.89
C PHE A 42 -7.33 -9.12 4.98
N LEU A 43 -6.62 -8.09 4.52
CA LEU A 43 -5.50 -8.26 3.59
C LEU A 43 -4.31 -8.99 4.20
N HIS A 44 -4.11 -8.92 5.52
CA HIS A 44 -3.03 -9.64 6.20
C HIS A 44 -3.14 -11.16 6.03
N VAL A 45 -4.35 -11.71 5.98
CA VAL A 45 -4.59 -13.14 5.76
C VAL A 45 -4.67 -13.52 4.26
N HIS A 46 -4.53 -12.55 3.35
CA HIS A 46 -4.54 -12.77 1.91
C HIS A 46 -3.14 -12.59 1.29
N PRO A 47 -2.30 -13.65 1.24
CA PRO A 47 -0.91 -13.55 0.77
C PRO A 47 -0.77 -13.08 -0.68
N PHE A 48 -1.81 -13.29 -1.50
CA PHE A 48 -1.87 -12.84 -2.91
C PHE A 48 -2.65 -11.53 -3.10
N GLY A 49 -3.01 -10.86 -2.01
CA GLY A 49 -3.87 -9.69 -2.03
C GLY A 49 -5.30 -9.98 -2.49
N ALA A 50 -6.08 -8.92 -2.66
CA ALA A 50 -7.49 -8.99 -3.04
C ALA A 50 -7.86 -7.88 -4.03
N SER A 51 -8.83 -8.14 -4.92
CA SER A 51 -9.41 -7.08 -5.73
C SER A 51 -10.26 -6.14 -4.87
N ILE A 52 -10.51 -4.93 -5.34
CA ILE A 52 -11.35 -3.95 -4.62
C ILE A 52 -12.78 -4.47 -4.44
N GLU A 53 -13.31 -5.19 -5.44
CA GLU A 53 -14.65 -5.80 -5.39
C GLU A 53 -14.74 -6.85 -4.30
N TYR A 54 -13.68 -7.64 -4.10
CA TYR A 54 -13.67 -8.66 -3.05
C TYR A 54 -13.61 -8.04 -1.65
N ILE A 55 -12.77 -7.02 -1.48
CA ILE A 55 -12.68 -6.24 -0.23
C ILE A 55 -14.05 -5.61 0.09
N CYS A 56 -14.67 -4.94 -0.88
CA CYS A 56 -15.97 -4.29 -0.68
C CYS A 56 -17.07 -5.31 -0.41
N SER A 57 -17.07 -6.48 -1.07
CA SER A 57 -18.01 -7.56 -0.77
C SER A 57 -17.90 -8.05 0.68
N TYR A 58 -16.69 -8.11 1.23
CA TYR A 58 -16.49 -8.41 2.66
C TYR A 58 -17.04 -7.28 3.55
N LEU A 59 -16.69 -6.03 3.25
CA LEU A 59 -17.10 -4.85 4.01
C LEU A 59 -18.62 -4.63 3.99
N HIS A 60 -19.31 -4.91 2.88
CA HIS A 60 -20.76 -4.79 2.75
C HIS A 60 -21.53 -5.74 3.66
N ARG A 61 -20.92 -6.84 4.11
CA ARG A 61 -21.52 -7.71 5.13
C ARG A 61 -21.50 -7.09 6.53
N LEU A 62 -20.64 -6.09 6.76
CA LEU A 62 -20.55 -5.34 8.02
C LEU A 62 -21.37 -4.05 7.96
N ASP A 63 -21.29 -3.33 6.84
CA ASP A 63 -22.06 -2.12 6.58
C ASP A 63 -22.36 -1.99 5.07
N SER A 64 -23.64 -2.15 4.71
CA SER A 64 -24.10 -2.08 3.32
C SER A 64 -24.05 -0.67 2.72
N LYS A 65 -23.78 0.37 3.53
CA LYS A 65 -23.65 1.76 3.07
C LYS A 65 -22.22 2.11 2.62
N ILE A 66 -21.28 1.17 2.70
CA ILE A 66 -19.90 1.41 2.27
C ILE A 66 -19.85 1.61 0.75
N CYS A 67 -19.25 2.71 0.31
CA CYS A 67 -19.04 3.00 -1.11
C CYS A 67 -17.67 2.48 -1.57
N THR A 68 -17.65 1.74 -2.69
CA THR A 68 -16.42 1.18 -3.26
C THR A 68 -15.38 2.26 -3.58
N SER A 69 -15.80 3.38 -4.16
CA SER A 69 -14.89 4.48 -4.51
C SER A 69 -14.23 5.11 -3.28
N ASP A 70 -14.94 5.18 -2.17
CA ASP A 70 -14.41 5.76 -0.93
C ASP A 70 -13.34 4.86 -0.32
N VAL A 71 -13.56 3.54 -0.38
CA VAL A 71 -12.58 2.54 0.07
C VAL A 71 -11.34 2.59 -0.81
N GLU A 72 -11.51 2.62 -2.14
CA GLU A 72 -10.38 2.70 -3.08
C GLU A 72 -9.58 4.00 -2.89
N CYS A 73 -10.26 5.14 -2.69
CA CYS A 73 -9.64 6.43 -2.41
C CYS A 73 -8.86 6.42 -1.09
N LEU A 74 -9.45 5.84 -0.03
CA LEU A 74 -8.78 5.68 1.27
C LEU A 74 -7.51 4.85 1.14
N MET A 75 -7.59 3.69 0.49
CA MET A 75 -6.44 2.80 0.30
C MET A 75 -5.35 3.45 -0.56
N SER A 76 -5.74 4.14 -1.64
CA SER A 76 -4.81 4.86 -2.52
C SER A 76 -4.09 6.03 -1.83
N ARG A 77 -4.70 6.63 -0.81
CA ARG A 77 -4.09 7.69 0.01
C ARG A 77 -3.11 7.14 1.05
N LEU A 78 -3.25 5.87 1.43
CA LEU A 78 -2.45 5.20 2.46
C LEU A 78 -1.46 4.20 1.85
N GLN A 79 -0.65 4.65 0.89
CA GLN A 79 0.22 3.78 0.07
C GLN A 79 1.30 3.03 0.87
N HIS A 80 1.68 3.55 2.03
CA HIS A 80 2.60 2.86 2.95
C HIS A 80 1.92 1.75 3.77
N THR A 81 0.59 1.73 3.81
CA THR A 81 -0.22 0.70 4.48
C THR A 81 -0.79 -0.30 3.48
N PHE A 82 -1.27 0.19 2.33
CA PHE A 82 -1.88 -0.60 1.28
C PHE A 82 -1.23 -0.32 -0.07
N ARG A 83 -0.76 -1.37 -0.74
CA ARG A 83 -0.13 -1.28 -2.07
C ARG A 83 -1.04 -1.92 -3.10
N GLN A 84 -1.29 -1.22 -4.20
CA GLN A 84 -1.95 -1.81 -5.37
C GLN A 84 -0.87 -2.38 -6.29
N GLU A 85 -1.01 -3.66 -6.64
CA GLU A 85 -0.11 -4.38 -7.54
C GLU A 85 -0.89 -4.91 -8.74
N MET A 86 -0.21 -4.95 -9.88
CA MET A 86 -0.71 -5.62 -11.09
C MET A 86 -0.14 -7.03 -11.13
N THR A 87 -1.00 -8.04 -11.17
CA THR A 87 -0.61 -9.45 -11.22
C THR A 87 -1.13 -10.10 -12.51
N GLY A 88 -0.37 -11.01 -13.12
CA GLY A 88 -0.76 -11.68 -14.37
C GLY A 88 -0.19 -11.02 -15.63
N VAL A 89 -0.59 -11.52 -16.80
CA VAL A 89 -0.08 -11.06 -18.11
C VAL A 89 -1.21 -11.07 -19.15
N GLY A 90 -1.33 -10.00 -19.94
CA GLY A 90 -2.32 -9.92 -21.02
C GLY A 90 -3.75 -9.99 -20.48
N ALA A 91 -4.52 -11.00 -20.89
CA ALA A 91 -5.92 -11.15 -20.51
C ALA A 91 -6.14 -11.53 -19.03
N SER A 92 -5.10 -11.97 -18.31
CA SER A 92 -5.17 -12.32 -16.88
C SER A 92 -4.64 -11.21 -15.96
N LEU A 93 -4.44 -10.00 -16.48
CA LEU A 93 -3.94 -8.87 -15.72
C LEU A 93 -5.00 -8.40 -14.70
N GLU A 94 -4.67 -8.47 -13.41
CA GLU A 94 -5.56 -8.12 -12.31
C GLU A 94 -4.93 -7.05 -11.41
N LYS A 95 -5.77 -6.12 -10.93
CA LYS A 95 -5.43 -5.17 -9.86
C LYS A 95 -5.71 -5.81 -8.51
N ARG A 96 -4.68 -5.96 -7.68
CA ARG A 96 -4.82 -6.52 -6.33
C ARG A 96 -4.20 -5.60 -5.30
N TRP A 97 -4.90 -5.41 -4.20
CA TRP A 97 -4.41 -4.68 -3.04
C TRP A 97 -3.74 -5.65 -2.06
N LYS A 98 -2.60 -5.23 -1.51
CA LYS A 98 -1.86 -5.94 -0.46
C LYS A 98 -1.64 -5.03 0.74
N PHE A 99 -1.52 -5.64 1.92
CA PHE A 99 -1.11 -4.95 3.13
C PHE A 99 0.42 -4.96 3.24
N CYS A 100 1.02 -3.78 3.37
CA CYS A 100 2.48 -3.57 3.43
C CYS A 100 2.92 -2.73 4.64
N GLY A 101 2.04 -2.53 5.64
CA GLY A 101 2.29 -1.60 6.76
C GLY A 101 3.53 -1.89 7.62
N PHE A 102 4.10 -3.11 7.55
CA PHE A 102 5.33 -3.48 8.26
C PHE A 102 6.57 -3.54 7.38
N GLU A 103 6.46 -3.31 6.07
CA GLU A 103 7.62 -3.38 5.16
C GLU A 103 8.66 -2.30 5.47
N GLY A 104 8.22 -1.10 5.87
CA GLY A 104 9.10 0.01 6.25
C GLY A 104 9.59 0.00 7.70
N LEU A 105 9.03 -0.86 8.57
CA LEU A 105 9.38 -0.94 9.99
C LEU A 105 10.59 -1.85 10.26
N LYS A 106 11.14 -2.51 9.23
CA LYS A 106 12.32 -3.39 9.34
C LYS A 106 13.66 -2.64 9.37
N LEU A 107 13.64 -1.31 9.50
CA LEU A 107 14.82 -0.43 9.47
C LEU A 107 15.02 0.36 10.77
N THR A 108 14.43 -0.08 11.88
CA THR A 108 14.67 0.48 13.23
C THR A 108 14.97 -0.64 14.21
#